data_AF-A0A970V0Z8-F1
#
_entry.id   AF-A0A970V0Z8-F1
#
_cell.length_a   1.000
_cell.length_b   1.000
_cell.length_c   1.000
_cell.angle_alpha   90.00
_cell.angle_beta   90.00
_cell.angle_gamma   90.00
#
_symmetry.space_group_name_H-M   'P 1'
#
loop_
_entity.id
_entity.type
_entity.pdbx_description
1 polymer ?
#
loop_
_entity_poly.entity_id
_entity_poly.type
_entity_poly.pdbx_seq_one_letter_code
_entity_poly.pdbx_strand_id
1 'polypeptide(L)'
;DLSAFVKLRDLNASYRNSRDETVTWYRPNDATYGLGVNGVMDFSKHYPRRTGDLVVAVTQIWSTHARQATARVGADWWLRVEVNGQEVFRSDRSIGGYGTGFRNEITLPLRAGWNDVVCTVAAGSAGHMLWFKLSDPGDVRVQQAITTPEAPPADLPSPETLREDTVEVPFCLYVEATIGDDPYLFIPW
;
A
#
# COMPACT_ATOMS: atom_id res chain seq x y z
N ASP A 1 -6.21 -2.90 18.81
CA ASP A 1 -6.63 -3.66 17.63
C ASP A 1 -6.22 -2.86 16.39
N LEU A 2 -5.16 -3.30 15.72
CA LEU A 2 -4.64 -2.63 14.54
C LEU A 2 -5.69 -2.54 13.42
N SER A 3 -6.51 -3.57 13.25
CA SER A 3 -7.52 -3.60 12.19
C SER A 3 -8.56 -2.51 12.40
N ALA A 4 -8.94 -2.24 13.66
CA ALA A 4 -9.83 -1.14 14.00
C ALA A 4 -9.17 0.23 13.78
N PHE A 5 -7.90 0.39 14.16
CA PHE A 5 -7.16 1.63 13.95
C PHE A 5 -6.98 1.96 12.46
N VAL A 6 -6.59 0.96 11.66
CA VAL A 6 -6.44 1.09 10.21
C VAL A 6 -7.76 1.57 9.58
N LYS A 7 -8.90 1.04 10.01
CA LYS A 7 -10.23 1.44 9.52
C LYS A 7 -10.66 2.86 9.90
N LEU A 8 -10.08 3.45 10.95
CA LEU A 8 -10.47 4.77 11.43
C LEU A 8 -10.11 5.88 10.43
N ARG A 9 -9.02 5.71 9.66
CA ARG A 9 -8.57 6.66 8.62
C ARG A 9 -8.52 8.12 9.12
N ASP A 10 -7.99 8.35 10.32
CA ASP A 10 -7.85 9.69 10.91
C ASP A 10 -6.39 10.01 11.24
N LEU A 11 -5.84 11.07 10.63
CA LEU A 11 -4.45 11.50 10.83
C LEU A 11 -4.15 11.95 12.26
N ASN A 12 -5.18 12.35 13.01
CA ASN A 12 -5.02 12.81 14.39
C ASN A 12 -5.21 11.67 15.39
N ALA A 13 -5.67 10.50 14.93
CA ALA A 13 -5.82 9.35 15.78
C ALA A 13 -4.45 8.77 16.15
N SER A 14 -4.39 8.25 17.38
CA SER A 14 -3.26 7.46 17.84
C SER A 14 -3.76 6.22 18.56
N TYR A 15 -2.96 5.17 18.56
CA TYR A 15 -3.23 3.98 19.35
C TYR A 15 -1.96 3.51 20.08
N ARG A 16 -2.13 2.85 21.23
CA ARG A 16 -1.04 2.19 21.97
C ARG A 16 -0.95 0.72 21.58
N ASN A 17 0.20 0.30 21.07
CA ASN A 17 0.45 -1.08 20.69
C ASN A 17 0.64 -2.00 21.92
N SER A 18 0.88 -3.29 21.68
CA SER A 18 1.14 -4.28 22.74
C SER A 18 2.40 -4.00 23.58
N ARG A 19 3.26 -3.07 23.12
CA ARG A 19 4.52 -2.66 23.74
C ARG A 19 4.44 -1.25 24.38
N ASP A 20 3.24 -0.70 24.53
CA ASP A 20 2.99 0.65 25.06
C ASP A 20 3.63 1.79 24.23
N GLU A 21 3.87 1.58 22.93
CA GLU A 21 4.33 2.63 22.02
C GLU A 21 3.15 3.25 21.28
N THR A 22 3.28 4.54 20.96
CA THR A 22 2.29 5.29 20.20
C THR A 22 2.46 5.04 18.71
N VAL A 23 1.36 4.68 18.06
CA VAL A 23 1.23 4.50 16.62
C VAL A 23 0.32 5.63 16.10
N THR A 24 0.78 6.36 15.08
CA THR A 24 0.14 7.56 14.49
C THR A 24 0.38 7.63 12.99
N TRP A 25 -0.61 8.08 12.21
CA TRP A 25 -0.45 8.22 10.76
C TRP A 25 0.58 9.29 10.39
N TYR A 26 1.38 8.99 9.37
CA TYR A 26 2.33 9.94 8.79
C TYR A 26 1.94 10.29 7.36
N ARG A 27 2.00 11.59 7.06
CA ARG A 27 1.87 12.05 5.68
C ARG A 27 3.20 11.83 4.96
N PRO A 28 3.16 11.30 3.73
CA PRO A 28 4.33 11.32 2.89
C PRO A 28 4.78 12.77 2.64
N ASN A 29 6.03 13.11 2.96
CA ASN A 29 6.50 14.51 2.92
C ASN A 29 7.52 14.82 1.82
N ASP A 30 8.15 13.83 1.18
CA ASP A 30 8.75 14.00 -0.15
C ASP A 30 8.97 12.64 -0.86
N ALA A 31 9.24 12.68 -2.18
CA ALA A 31 9.59 11.50 -2.96
C ALA A 31 11.00 10.94 -2.60
N THR A 32 11.89 11.76 -2.04
CA THR A 32 13.29 11.44 -1.71
C THR A 32 13.46 10.52 -0.49
N TYR A 33 12.54 10.58 0.47
CA TYR A 33 12.63 9.91 1.79
C TYR A 33 11.87 8.60 1.89
N GLY A 34 11.56 7.96 0.75
CA GLY A 34 11.06 6.58 0.74
C GLY A 34 9.59 6.45 0.38
N LEU A 35 9.08 7.38 -0.41
CA LEU A 35 7.70 7.38 -0.85
C LEU A 35 7.67 7.31 -2.36
N GLY A 36 8.11 6.18 -2.92
CA GLY A 36 7.71 5.70 -4.24
C GLY A 36 8.51 6.20 -5.44
N VAL A 37 9.81 6.54 -5.30
CA VAL A 37 10.66 6.70 -6.51
C VAL A 37 10.62 5.38 -7.28
N ASN A 38 10.12 5.44 -8.51
CA ASN A 38 9.93 4.27 -9.37
C ASN A 38 9.08 3.15 -8.72
N GLY A 39 8.15 3.49 -7.82
CA GLY A 39 7.28 2.53 -7.13
C GLY A 39 7.93 1.83 -5.94
N VAL A 40 9.09 2.33 -5.46
CA VAL A 40 9.80 1.78 -4.30
C VAL A 40 9.63 2.67 -3.09
N MET A 41 9.22 2.07 -1.98
CA MET A 41 9.07 2.73 -0.70
C MET A 41 9.96 2.05 0.35
N ASP A 42 10.75 2.85 1.06
CA ASP A 42 11.66 2.40 2.12
C ASP A 42 11.26 3.07 3.42
N PHE A 43 10.56 2.32 4.27
CA PHE A 43 10.02 2.86 5.50
C PHE A 43 11.07 2.92 6.61
N SER A 44 12.24 2.30 6.43
CA SER A 44 13.33 2.32 7.41
C SER A 44 13.95 3.71 7.62
N LYS A 45 13.64 4.66 6.74
CA LYS A 45 14.02 6.07 6.87
C LYS A 45 13.18 6.82 7.90
N HIS A 46 11.95 6.35 8.17
CA HIS A 46 11.02 6.98 9.09
C HIS A 46 10.91 6.23 10.41
N TYR A 47 11.21 4.93 10.41
CA TYR A 47 11.03 4.07 11.57
C TYR A 47 12.28 3.28 11.90
N PRO A 48 12.58 3.08 13.20
CA PRO A 48 13.70 2.25 13.61
C PRO A 48 13.51 0.83 13.08
N ARG A 49 14.59 0.25 12.54
CA ARG A 49 14.60 -1.10 11.98
C ARG A 49 14.44 -2.12 13.11
N ARG A 50 13.31 -2.83 13.13
CA ARG A 50 13.02 -3.84 14.15
C ARG A 50 12.28 -5.01 13.52
N THR A 51 12.77 -6.20 13.80
CA THR A 51 12.14 -7.44 13.33
C THR A 51 10.81 -7.65 14.02
N GLY A 52 9.82 -8.10 13.25
CA GLY A 52 8.49 -8.38 13.79
C GLY A 52 7.64 -7.13 14.02
N ASP A 53 8.00 -6.00 13.40
CA ASP A 53 7.11 -4.85 13.29
C ASP A 53 6.36 -4.90 11.96
N LEU A 54 5.20 -4.27 11.92
CA LEU A 54 4.38 -4.09 10.73
C LEU A 54 4.39 -2.61 10.31
N VAL A 55 4.07 -2.35 9.06
CA VAL A 55 3.81 -1.03 8.50
C VAL A 55 2.53 -1.12 7.68
N VAL A 56 1.64 -0.15 7.78
CA VAL A 56 0.45 -0.05 6.93
C VAL A 56 0.59 1.14 6.00
N ALA A 57 0.46 0.87 4.71
CA ALA A 57 0.48 1.84 3.64
C ALA A 57 -0.90 1.97 3.01
N VAL A 58 -1.36 3.18 2.72
CA VAL A 58 -2.71 3.46 2.19
C VAL A 58 -2.63 4.39 0.99
N THR A 59 -3.43 4.20 -0.05
CA THR A 59 -3.60 5.22 -1.08
C THR A 59 -4.98 5.17 -1.68
N GLN A 60 -5.35 6.23 -2.38
CA GLN A 60 -6.59 6.30 -3.15
C GLN A 60 -6.24 6.32 -4.63
N ILE A 61 -6.84 5.39 -5.38
CA ILE A 61 -6.64 5.24 -6.83
C ILE A 61 -7.96 5.52 -7.54
N TRP A 62 -7.95 6.49 -8.42
CA TRP A 62 -9.07 6.71 -9.32
C TRP A 62 -9.02 5.78 -10.51
N SER A 63 -10.17 5.23 -10.88
CA SER A 63 -10.40 4.64 -12.20
C SER A 63 -11.69 5.20 -12.80
N THR A 64 -11.68 5.52 -14.09
CA THR A 64 -12.86 6.08 -14.77
C THR A 64 -14.00 5.07 -14.92
N HIS A 65 -13.69 3.77 -14.89
CA HIS A 65 -14.64 2.68 -15.06
C HIS A 65 -14.22 1.47 -14.20
N ALA A 66 -15.12 0.52 -14.01
CA ALA A 66 -14.75 -0.72 -13.31
C ALA A 66 -13.88 -1.59 -14.20
N ARG A 67 -12.74 -2.10 -13.69
CA ARG A 67 -11.80 -2.93 -14.44
C ARG A 67 -10.93 -3.82 -13.56
N GLN A 68 -10.22 -4.73 -14.21
CA GLN A 68 -9.14 -5.50 -13.60
C GLN A 68 -7.81 -4.86 -14.00
N ALA A 69 -7.14 -4.17 -13.07
CA ALA A 69 -5.83 -3.59 -13.31
C ALA A 69 -4.73 -4.57 -12.87
N THR A 70 -3.60 -4.57 -13.57
CA THR A 70 -2.46 -5.42 -13.21
C THR A 70 -1.52 -4.62 -12.33
N ALA A 71 -1.22 -5.13 -11.14
CA ALA A 71 -0.22 -4.54 -10.26
C ALA A 71 0.97 -5.46 -10.11
N ARG A 72 2.16 -4.86 -9.98
CA ARG A 72 3.36 -5.58 -9.57
C ARG A 72 3.78 -5.13 -8.20
N VAL A 73 3.89 -6.10 -7.30
CA VAL A 73 4.09 -5.84 -5.89
C VAL A 73 5.19 -6.71 -5.31
N GLY A 74 5.72 -6.26 -4.18
CA GLY A 74 6.65 -7.02 -3.39
C GLY A 74 7.00 -6.34 -2.09
N ALA A 75 7.56 -7.11 -1.17
CA ALA A 75 8.07 -6.57 0.08
C ALA A 75 9.35 -7.28 0.51
N ASP A 76 10.07 -6.61 1.39
CA ASP A 76 11.06 -7.24 2.26
C ASP A 76 10.59 -6.92 3.69
N TRP A 77 9.82 -7.79 4.35
CA TRP A 77 9.80 -9.25 4.22
C TRP A 77 8.44 -9.93 4.03
N TRP A 78 7.31 -9.27 4.27
CA TRP A 78 5.99 -9.88 4.02
C TRP A 78 5.01 -8.81 3.59
N LEU A 79 4.05 -9.16 2.75
CA LEU A 79 3.08 -8.25 2.16
C LEU A 79 1.67 -8.83 2.21
N ARG A 80 0.70 -8.02 2.61
CA ARG A 80 -0.73 -8.17 2.29
C ARG A 80 -1.20 -6.94 1.54
N VAL A 81 -2.00 -7.15 0.50
CA VAL A 81 -2.64 -6.09 -0.28
C VAL A 81 -4.16 -6.28 -0.21
N GLU A 82 -4.85 -5.21 0.15
CA GLU A 82 -6.30 -5.11 0.10
C GLU A 82 -6.71 -4.00 -0.87
N VAL A 83 -7.80 -4.22 -1.59
CA VAL A 83 -8.45 -3.23 -2.45
C VAL A 83 -9.91 -3.13 -2.04
N ASN A 84 -10.38 -1.92 -1.72
CA ASN A 84 -11.74 -1.66 -1.25
C ASN A 84 -12.16 -2.55 -0.06
N GLY A 85 -11.22 -2.86 0.84
CA GLY A 85 -11.44 -3.71 2.00
C GLY A 85 -11.46 -5.23 1.73
N GLN A 86 -11.16 -5.66 0.50
CA GLN A 86 -11.01 -7.06 0.14
C GLN A 86 -9.52 -7.41 -0.06
N GLU A 87 -9.05 -8.47 0.59
CA GLU A 87 -7.70 -9.01 0.34
C GLU A 87 -7.61 -9.56 -1.09
N VAL A 88 -6.64 -9.06 -1.85
CA VAL A 88 -6.36 -9.49 -3.23
C VAL A 88 -5.02 -10.20 -3.35
N PHE A 89 -4.13 -10.01 -2.37
CA PHE A 89 -2.84 -10.67 -2.34
C PHE A 89 -2.30 -10.80 -0.92
N ARG A 90 -1.58 -11.90 -0.69
CA ARG A 90 -0.77 -12.14 0.49
C ARG A 90 0.47 -12.93 0.07
N SER A 91 1.66 -12.44 0.43
CA SER A 91 2.90 -13.15 0.14
C SER A 91 2.95 -14.46 0.91
N ASP A 92 3.49 -15.50 0.27
CA ASP A 92 3.68 -16.79 0.91
C ASP A 92 4.82 -16.76 1.95
N ARG A 93 4.89 -17.81 2.77
CA ARG A 93 5.80 -17.90 3.92
C ARG A 93 7.18 -18.43 3.58
N SER A 94 7.38 -18.91 2.35
CA SER A 94 8.60 -19.63 1.97
C SER A 94 9.78 -18.68 1.83
N ILE A 95 10.99 -19.17 2.14
CA ILE A 95 12.23 -18.42 1.94
C ILE A 95 12.32 -18.04 0.45
N GLY A 96 12.13 -16.75 0.15
CA GLY A 96 12.12 -16.22 -1.22
C GLY A 96 10.74 -15.90 -1.80
N GLY A 97 9.65 -16.34 -1.17
CA GLY A 97 8.25 -16.07 -1.57
C GLY A 97 7.69 -14.71 -1.13
N TYR A 98 8.46 -13.98 -0.33
CA TYR A 98 8.22 -12.57 0.02
C TYR A 98 8.23 -11.64 -1.19
N GLY A 99 8.92 -12.06 -2.25
CA GLY A 99 8.95 -11.42 -3.56
C GLY A 99 9.56 -10.02 -3.51
N THR A 100 10.84 -9.91 -3.19
CA THR A 100 11.56 -8.62 -3.24
C THR A 100 11.49 -7.99 -4.64
N GLY A 101 11.32 -6.67 -4.72
CA GLY A 101 11.12 -5.98 -5.99
C GLY A 101 9.70 -6.15 -6.54
N PHE A 102 9.55 -6.08 -7.87
CA PHE A 102 8.26 -6.18 -8.58
C PHE A 102 7.94 -7.62 -9.02
N ARG A 103 8.22 -8.60 -8.16
CA ARG A 103 8.20 -10.03 -8.53
C ARG A 103 6.80 -10.63 -8.60
N ASN A 104 5.86 -10.13 -7.81
CA ASN A 104 4.50 -10.66 -7.80
C ASN A 104 3.63 -9.82 -8.70
N GLU A 105 3.05 -10.44 -9.72
CA GLU A 105 2.00 -9.83 -10.53
C GLU A 105 0.64 -10.23 -9.95
N ILE A 106 -0.20 -9.25 -9.66
CA ILE A 106 -1.50 -9.44 -9.02
C ILE A 106 -2.57 -8.64 -9.76
N THR A 107 -3.81 -9.10 -9.68
CA THR A 107 -4.95 -8.40 -10.27
C THR A 107 -5.67 -7.58 -9.22
N LEU A 108 -5.88 -6.29 -9.49
CA LEU A 108 -6.64 -5.38 -8.64
C LEU A 108 -8.04 -5.14 -9.24
N PRO A 109 -9.12 -5.52 -8.54
CA PRO A 109 -10.47 -5.22 -8.97
C PRO A 109 -10.81 -3.76 -8.64
N LEU A 110 -10.65 -2.88 -9.62
CA LEU A 110 -10.99 -1.46 -9.50
C LEU A 110 -12.47 -1.25 -9.82
N ARG A 111 -13.16 -0.49 -8.98
CA ARG A 111 -14.48 0.10 -9.31
C ARG A 111 -14.29 1.44 -10.01
N ALA A 112 -15.32 1.88 -10.72
CA ALA A 112 -15.41 3.27 -11.17
C ALA A 112 -15.36 4.21 -9.96
N GLY A 113 -14.58 5.27 -10.08
CA GLY A 113 -14.31 6.24 -9.02
C GLY A 113 -13.08 5.89 -8.18
N TRP A 114 -13.09 6.33 -6.92
CA TRP A 114 -11.98 6.10 -5.98
C TRP A 114 -11.95 4.69 -5.41
N ASN A 115 -10.76 4.11 -5.37
CA ASN A 115 -10.46 2.80 -4.81
C ASN A 115 -9.47 2.94 -3.67
N ASP A 116 -9.78 2.36 -2.52
CA ASP A 116 -8.87 2.29 -1.38
C ASP A 116 -7.90 1.14 -1.61
N VAL A 117 -6.59 1.39 -1.52
CA VAL A 117 -5.57 0.34 -1.56
C VAL A 117 -4.77 0.36 -0.27
N VAL A 118 -4.71 -0.77 0.40
CA VAL A 118 -4.03 -0.94 1.68
C VAL A 118 -2.95 -2.00 1.54
N CYS A 119 -1.72 -1.64 1.86
CA CYS A 119 -0.58 -2.56 1.89
C CYS A 119 -0.10 -2.72 3.33
N THR A 120 -0.17 -3.92 3.90
CA THR A 120 0.43 -4.23 5.20
C THR A 120 1.77 -4.94 4.97
N VAL A 121 2.84 -4.40 5.56
CA VAL A 121 4.22 -4.77 5.27
C VAL A 121 4.96 -5.13 6.56
N ALA A 122 5.44 -6.36 6.68
CA ALA A 122 6.25 -6.76 7.83
C ALA A 122 7.74 -6.48 7.60
N ALA A 123 8.44 -6.07 8.66
CA ALA A 123 9.90 -6.02 8.66
C ALA A 123 10.51 -7.40 8.89
N GLY A 124 11.51 -7.70 8.08
CA GLY A 124 12.52 -8.72 8.40
C GLY A 124 13.57 -8.17 9.37
N SER A 125 14.84 -8.45 9.12
CA SER A 125 15.94 -7.95 9.97
C SER A 125 16.46 -6.56 9.58
N ALA A 126 16.21 -6.10 8.35
CA ALA A 126 16.83 -4.90 7.79
C ALA A 126 15.89 -3.69 7.67
N GLY A 127 14.63 -3.81 8.10
CA GLY A 127 13.61 -2.78 7.97
C GLY A 127 12.44 -3.23 7.11
N HIS A 128 11.71 -2.26 6.55
CA HIS A 128 10.52 -2.51 5.73
C HIS A 128 10.71 -1.87 4.35
N MET A 129 10.57 -2.67 3.32
CA MET A 129 10.51 -2.18 1.94
C MET A 129 9.24 -2.64 1.26
N LEU A 130 8.65 -1.76 0.45
CA LEU A 130 7.49 -2.02 -0.39
C LEU A 130 7.77 -1.62 -1.82
N TRP A 131 7.46 -2.50 -2.75
CA TRP A 131 7.43 -2.24 -4.17
C TRP A 131 5.98 -2.30 -4.64
N PHE A 132 5.52 -1.28 -5.36
CA PHE A 132 4.18 -1.22 -5.91
C PHE A 132 4.16 -0.45 -7.25
N LYS A 133 3.62 -1.08 -8.28
CA LYS A 133 3.33 -0.50 -9.60
C LYS A 133 1.96 -0.97 -10.06
N LEU A 134 1.29 -0.19 -10.89
CA LEU A 134 0.01 -0.52 -11.49
C LEU A 134 0.04 -0.27 -13.00
N SER A 135 -0.75 -1.04 -13.75
CA SER A 135 -1.09 -0.71 -15.12
C SER A 135 -1.91 0.59 -15.17
N ASP A 136 -1.51 1.49 -16.06
CA ASP A 136 -2.18 2.75 -16.30
C ASP A 136 -2.49 2.88 -17.80
N PRO A 137 -3.77 2.74 -18.19
CA PRO A 137 -4.22 2.97 -19.55
C PRO A 137 -4.39 4.48 -19.86
N GLY A 138 -4.04 5.36 -18.93
CA GLY A 138 -4.02 6.83 -19.05
C GLY A 138 -4.93 7.55 -18.06
N ASP A 139 -5.74 6.82 -17.30
CA ASP A 139 -6.74 7.37 -16.37
C ASP A 139 -6.43 7.14 -14.89
N VAL A 140 -5.35 6.42 -14.57
CA VAL A 140 -4.95 6.24 -13.18
C VAL A 140 -4.57 7.60 -12.63
N ARG A 141 -5.23 7.99 -11.54
CA ARG A 141 -4.84 9.14 -10.74
C ARG A 141 -4.68 8.65 -9.31
N VAL A 142 -3.53 8.94 -8.75
CA VAL A 142 -3.20 8.54 -7.39
C VAL A 142 -3.35 9.77 -6.54
N GLN A 143 -4.29 9.71 -5.62
CA GLN A 143 -4.32 10.65 -4.54
C GLN A 143 -3.72 9.98 -3.32
N GLN A 144 -2.55 10.48 -2.98
CA GLN A 144 -1.98 10.15 -1.71
C GLN A 144 -2.92 10.81 -0.66
N ALA A 145 -3.85 10.04 -0.06
CA ALA A 145 -4.72 10.43 1.05
C ALA A 145 -5.12 9.20 1.89
N ILE A 146 -5.36 9.39 3.20
CA ILE A 146 -5.88 8.31 4.06
C ILE A 146 -7.40 8.16 3.99
N THR A 147 -8.11 9.22 3.60
CA THR A 147 -9.56 9.19 3.36
C THR A 147 -9.84 9.26 1.88
N THR A 148 -10.94 8.64 1.46
CA THR A 148 -11.42 8.70 0.08
C THR A 148 -11.86 10.13 -0.25
N PRO A 149 -11.31 10.76 -1.31
CA PRO A 149 -11.76 12.07 -1.74
C PRO A 149 -13.19 12.03 -2.27
N GLU A 150 -13.95 13.11 -2.07
CA GLU A 150 -15.33 13.19 -2.57
C GLU A 150 -15.38 13.52 -4.07
N ALA A 151 -14.47 14.37 -4.54
CA ALA A 151 -14.44 14.83 -5.92
C ALA A 151 -13.59 13.92 -6.81
N PRO A 152 -13.94 13.77 -8.11
CA PRO A 152 -13.06 13.17 -9.09
C PRO A 152 -11.79 14.03 -9.28
N PRO A 153 -10.66 13.43 -9.70
CA PRO A 153 -9.51 14.17 -10.20
C PRO A 153 -9.90 15.11 -11.35
N ALA A 154 -9.17 16.23 -11.49
CA ALA A 154 -9.26 17.08 -12.67
C ALA A 154 -8.67 16.38 -13.92
N ASP A 155 -9.08 16.83 -15.10
CA ASP A 155 -8.50 16.43 -16.39
C ASP A 155 -8.47 14.91 -16.65
N LEU A 156 -9.59 14.26 -16.38
CA LEU A 156 -9.76 12.84 -16.68
C LEU A 156 -10.04 12.61 -18.17
N PRO A 157 -9.33 11.66 -18.82
CA PRO A 157 -9.66 11.25 -20.19
C PRO A 157 -11.04 10.57 -20.24
N SER A 158 -11.71 10.63 -21.40
CA SER A 158 -12.95 9.86 -21.58
C SER A 158 -12.63 8.36 -21.65
N PRO A 159 -13.52 7.48 -21.18
CA PRO A 159 -13.30 6.04 -21.24
C PRO A 159 -12.99 5.51 -22.66
N GLU A 160 -13.51 6.14 -23.72
CA GLU A 160 -13.25 5.70 -25.10
C GLU A 160 -11.81 6.02 -25.58
N THR A 161 -11.09 6.89 -24.87
CA THR A 161 -9.72 7.31 -25.23
C THR A 161 -8.63 6.54 -24.50
N LEU A 162 -9.01 5.60 -23.64
CA LEU A 162 -8.09 4.82 -22.84
C LEU A 162 -7.36 3.78 -23.67
N ARG A 163 -6.10 3.55 -23.30
CA ARG A 163 -5.27 2.50 -23.90
C ARG A 163 -5.62 1.15 -23.28
N GLU A 164 -5.08 0.08 -23.84
CA GLU A 164 -5.08 -1.21 -23.15
C GLU A 164 -4.19 -1.14 -21.90
N ASP A 165 -4.56 -1.88 -20.84
CA ASP A 165 -3.83 -2.03 -19.57
C ASP A 165 -2.48 -2.78 -19.76
N THR A 166 -1.59 -2.20 -20.56
CA THR A 166 -0.30 -2.78 -20.95
C THR A 166 0.89 -1.93 -20.53
N VAL A 167 0.65 -0.71 -20.03
CA VAL A 167 1.69 0.23 -19.60
C VAL A 167 1.71 0.32 -18.08
N GLU A 168 2.77 -0.16 -17.43
CA GLU A 168 2.96 -0.01 -15.98
C GLU A 168 3.48 1.40 -15.64
N VAL A 169 2.77 2.13 -14.77
CA VAL A 169 3.23 3.42 -14.25
C VAL A 169 3.51 3.32 -12.75
N PRO A 170 4.73 3.68 -12.29
CA PRO A 170 5.05 3.70 -10.87
C PRO A 170 4.36 4.85 -10.13
N PHE A 171 3.90 4.60 -8.91
CA PHE A 171 3.45 5.64 -7.98
C PHE A 171 3.68 5.23 -6.52
N CYS A 172 3.42 6.17 -5.62
CA CYS A 172 3.72 6.05 -4.19
C CYS A 172 2.44 5.88 -3.37
N LEU A 173 2.52 5.11 -2.27
CA LEU A 173 1.45 4.95 -1.27
C LEU A 173 1.78 5.76 0.00
N TYR A 174 0.78 6.13 0.82
CA TYR A 174 1.01 6.57 2.22
C TYR A 174 1.60 5.44 3.04
N VAL A 175 2.18 5.72 4.21
CA VAL A 175 2.90 4.74 5.04
C VAL A 175 2.84 5.11 6.52
N GLU A 176 2.62 4.12 7.38
CA GLU A 176 2.81 4.21 8.83
C GLU A 176 3.40 2.93 9.43
N ALA A 177 4.48 2.99 10.23
CA ALA A 177 4.91 1.82 11.01
C ALA A 177 4.07 1.62 12.24
N THR A 178 3.55 0.41 12.33
CA THR A 178 2.93 -0.15 13.52
C THR A 178 4.01 -0.96 14.21
N ILE A 179 4.74 -0.29 15.10
CA ILE A 179 5.65 -0.99 16.00
C ILE A 179 4.78 -1.95 16.84
N GLY A 180 5.23 -3.17 17.14
CA GLY A 180 4.61 -4.01 18.17
C GLY A 180 3.37 -4.84 17.81
N ASP A 181 2.95 -4.92 16.55
CA ASP A 181 2.07 -6.00 16.11
C ASP A 181 2.92 -7.15 15.56
N ASP A 182 2.81 -8.32 16.18
CA ASP A 182 3.52 -9.50 15.73
C ASP A 182 2.97 -9.95 14.36
N PRO A 183 3.75 -9.87 13.25
CA PRO A 183 3.31 -10.36 11.95
C PRO A 183 2.97 -11.85 11.98
N TYR A 184 3.51 -12.60 12.95
CA TYR A 184 3.21 -14.01 13.17
C TYR A 184 1.80 -14.25 13.75
N LEU A 185 1.07 -13.23 14.20
CA LEU A 185 -0.35 -13.34 14.58
C LEU A 185 -1.28 -13.41 13.36
N PHE A 186 -0.86 -12.89 12.21
CA PHE A 186 -1.61 -12.96 10.94
C PHE A 186 -1.22 -14.19 10.09
N ILE A 187 -0.31 -15.00 10.64
CA ILE A 187 0.22 -16.24 10.10
C ILE A 187 -0.42 -17.35 10.97
N PRO A 188 -1.54 -17.99 10.55
CA PRO A 188 -2.03 -19.17 11.26
C PRO A 188 -0.94 -20.26 11.27
N TRP A 189 -0.45 -20.64 12.44
CA TRP A 189 0.53 -21.71 12.62
C TRP A 189 -0.04 -23.07 12.20
#